data_AF-A0A2V7WEX6-F1
#
_entry.id   AF-A0A2V7WEX6-F1
#
_cell.length_a   1.000
_cell.length_b   1.000
_cell.length_c   1.000
_cell.angle_alpha   90.00
_cell.angle_beta   90.00
_cell.angle_gamma   90.00
#
_symmetry.space_group_name_H-M   'P 1'
#
loop_
_entity.id
_entity.type
_entity.pdbx_description
1 polymer ?
#
loop_
_entity_poly.entity_id
_entity_poly.type
_entity_poly.pdbx_seq_one_letter_code
_entity_poly.pdbx_strand_id
1 'polypeptide(L)'
;MSDPQKQTIKVVDAFDLDDELRSLLKPGTMVRDPLGRRHRLPRYFYEIPSHEAAVQIRLAPHFGLNEFILVDLREAQRLQQFPRYVPCAVRILAFCLQQFRASVGASVHIAVNGGYRSPSHKMAINGTPHMWGTAADIYRIGPNILKTKEAIERFNEIALDLSDDVMVMPYGHETGQDADDHIHLDLGYVTVIPREISEDRMEIPQETRPRFAFEERRRRDRRAPQPAAEMAPTGTEKPQ
;
A
#
# COMPACT_ATOMS: atom_id res chain seq x y z
N MET A 1 -14.02 -26.34 -10.66
CA MET A 1 -13.72 -25.45 -9.52
C MET A 1 -12.62 -24.53 -9.95
N SER A 2 -12.95 -23.27 -10.24
CA SER A 2 -11.97 -22.24 -10.63
C SER A 2 -11.07 -21.92 -9.45
N ASP A 3 -9.77 -22.05 -9.66
CA ASP A 3 -8.72 -21.62 -8.74
C ASP A 3 -9.00 -20.16 -8.32
N PRO A 4 -9.14 -19.83 -7.01
CA PRO A 4 -9.27 -18.45 -6.61
C PRO A 4 -7.93 -17.78 -6.92
N GLN A 5 -7.83 -17.15 -8.10
CA GLN A 5 -6.70 -16.29 -8.44
C GLN A 5 -6.59 -15.27 -7.32
N LYS A 6 -5.64 -15.50 -6.41
CA LYS A 6 -5.19 -14.52 -5.43
C LYS A 6 -4.89 -13.28 -6.26
N GLN A 7 -5.69 -12.23 -6.10
CA GLN A 7 -5.49 -10.98 -6.81
C GLN A 7 -4.18 -10.39 -6.28
N THR A 8 -3.08 -10.71 -6.96
CA THR A 8 -1.73 -10.27 -6.59
C THR A 8 -1.57 -8.83 -7.05
N ILE A 9 -1.59 -7.91 -6.10
CA ILE A 9 -1.32 -6.49 -6.35
C ILE A 9 0.16 -6.37 -6.73
N LYS A 10 0.45 -5.67 -7.83
CA LYS A 10 1.83 -5.46 -8.28
C LYS A 10 2.59 -4.64 -7.23
N VAL A 11 3.74 -5.16 -6.80
CA VAL A 11 4.65 -4.44 -5.93
C VAL A 11 5.78 -3.82 -6.75
N VAL A 12 6.13 -2.59 -6.41
CA VAL A 12 7.16 -1.79 -7.08
C VAL A 12 8.15 -1.29 -6.05
N ASP A 13 9.44 -1.43 -6.37
CA ASP A 13 10.50 -0.67 -5.74
C ASP A 13 10.47 0.75 -6.32
N ALA A 14 10.24 1.76 -5.49
CA ALA A 14 10.13 3.12 -5.98
C ALA A 14 11.41 3.64 -6.62
N PHE A 15 12.58 3.04 -6.37
CA PHE A 15 13.78 3.39 -7.14
C PHE A 15 13.72 2.99 -8.63
N ASP A 16 12.83 2.08 -9.01
CA ASP A 16 12.62 1.67 -10.41
C ASP A 16 11.61 2.60 -11.14
N LEU A 17 10.99 3.56 -10.45
CA LEU A 17 10.07 4.54 -11.04
C LEU A 17 10.81 5.65 -11.78
N ASP A 18 10.10 6.40 -12.62
CA ASP A 18 10.66 7.58 -13.30
C ASP A 18 11.10 8.68 -12.31
N ASP A 19 11.98 9.57 -12.77
CA ASP A 19 12.61 10.60 -11.94
C ASP A 19 11.58 11.52 -11.26
N GLU A 20 10.48 11.83 -11.96
CA GLU A 20 9.39 12.64 -11.43
C GLU A 20 8.73 11.92 -10.25
N LEU A 21 8.28 10.68 -10.42
CA LEU A 21 7.68 9.88 -9.35
C LEU A 21 8.64 9.67 -8.18
N ARG A 22 9.93 9.45 -8.43
CA ARG A 22 10.93 9.33 -7.35
C ARG A 22 11.06 10.62 -6.55
N SER A 23 11.08 11.77 -7.21
CA SER A 23 11.15 13.07 -6.55
C SER A 23 9.93 13.36 -5.65
N LEU A 24 8.76 12.83 -6.03
CA LEU A 24 7.50 13.02 -5.31
C LEU A 24 7.35 12.03 -4.14
N LEU A 25 7.67 10.75 -4.37
CA LEU A 25 7.54 9.68 -3.37
C LEU A 25 8.72 9.61 -2.40
N LYS A 26 9.88 10.20 -2.74
CA LYS A 26 11.07 10.33 -1.89
C LYS A 26 11.47 9.01 -1.20
N PRO A 27 11.60 7.90 -1.95
CA PRO A 27 11.75 6.58 -1.36
C PRO A 27 12.99 6.49 -0.47
N GLY A 28 12.83 5.95 0.74
CA GLY A 28 13.94 5.77 1.68
C GLY A 28 14.53 7.07 2.25
N THR A 29 13.97 8.24 1.94
CA THR A 29 14.45 9.52 2.48
C THR A 29 14.15 9.63 3.97
N MET A 30 15.09 10.18 4.74
CA MET A 30 14.87 10.46 6.16
C MET A 30 14.11 11.78 6.32
N VAL A 31 12.94 11.72 6.98
CA VAL A 31 12.15 12.90 7.35
C VAL A 31 12.06 13.03 8.87
N ARG A 32 11.70 14.23 9.36
CA ARG A 32 11.53 14.49 10.79
C ARG A 32 10.05 14.50 11.16
N ASP A 33 9.73 13.89 12.28
CA ASP A 33 8.41 14.01 12.92
C ASP A 33 8.27 15.35 13.67
N PRO A 34 7.09 15.67 14.25
CA PRO A 34 6.90 16.92 14.99
C PRO A 34 7.82 17.09 16.20
N LEU A 35 8.34 15.99 16.77
CA LEU A 35 9.31 16.00 17.87
C LEU A 35 10.76 16.04 17.38
N GLY A 36 10.98 16.17 16.07
CA GLY A 36 12.30 16.22 15.45
C GLY A 36 13.00 14.86 15.31
N ARG A 37 12.35 13.75 15.68
CA ARG A 37 12.88 12.38 15.53
C ARG A 37 12.88 12.01 14.05
N ARG A 38 13.85 11.20 13.62
CA ARG A 38 14.06 10.89 12.21
C ARG A 38 13.49 9.53 11.85
N HIS A 39 12.69 9.46 10.79
CA HIS A 39 12.10 8.23 10.27
C HIS A 39 12.34 8.09 8.78
N ARG A 40 12.48 6.85 8.30
CA ARG A 40 12.75 6.54 6.89
C ARG A 40 11.44 6.33 6.14
N LEU A 41 11.23 7.08 5.06
CA LEU A 41 10.04 6.95 4.22
C LEU A 41 9.98 5.58 3.51
N PRO A 42 8.77 5.10 3.16
CA PRO A 42 8.59 3.85 2.44
C PRO A 42 9.35 3.81 1.10
N ARG A 43 9.91 2.65 0.78
CA ARG A 43 10.53 2.35 -0.52
C ARG A 43 9.62 1.51 -1.42
N TYR A 44 8.83 0.61 -0.84
CA TYR A 44 8.03 -0.36 -1.58
C TYR A 44 6.56 0.01 -1.59
N PHE A 45 5.99 0.04 -2.79
CA PHE A 45 4.62 0.48 -3.03
C PHE A 45 3.83 -0.56 -3.80
N TYR A 46 2.53 -0.62 -3.55
CA TYR A 46 1.58 -1.21 -4.47
C TYR A 46 1.32 -0.25 -5.62
N GLU A 47 1.49 -0.73 -6.86
CA GLU A 47 1.07 -0.02 -8.06
C GLU A 47 -0.40 -0.32 -8.36
N ILE A 48 -1.14 0.75 -8.57
CA ILE A 48 -2.59 0.73 -8.78
C ILE A 48 -2.80 1.23 -10.20
N PRO A 49 -3.17 0.36 -11.16
CA PRO A 49 -3.13 0.72 -12.58
C PRO A 49 -4.34 1.55 -13.04
N SER A 50 -5.46 1.50 -12.31
CA SER A 50 -6.69 2.20 -12.67
C SER A 50 -7.61 2.39 -11.47
N HIS A 51 -8.60 3.28 -11.62
CA HIS A 51 -9.67 3.44 -10.62
C HIS A 51 -10.45 2.15 -10.39
N GLU A 52 -10.78 1.43 -11.47
CA GLU A 52 -11.50 0.16 -11.37
C GLU A 52 -10.70 -0.89 -10.61
N ALA A 53 -9.39 -0.98 -10.83
CA ALA A 53 -8.51 -1.85 -10.06
C ALA A 53 -8.52 -1.45 -8.57
N ALA A 54 -8.45 -0.16 -8.25
CA ALA A 54 -8.50 0.32 -6.86
C ALA A 54 -9.78 -0.11 -6.12
N VAL A 55 -10.93 -0.09 -6.80
CA VAL A 55 -12.24 -0.48 -6.24
C VAL A 55 -12.35 -2.00 -6.07
N GLN A 56 -11.78 -2.78 -6.99
CA GLN A 56 -11.87 -4.24 -6.98
C GLN A 56 -10.90 -4.87 -5.96
N ILE A 57 -9.73 -4.27 -5.76
CA ILE A 57 -8.70 -4.82 -4.88
C ILE A 57 -9.12 -4.65 -3.41
N ARG A 58 -9.31 -5.78 -2.71
CA ARG A 58 -9.53 -5.80 -1.26
C ARG A 58 -8.23 -6.00 -0.50
N LEU A 59 -7.94 -5.10 0.43
CA LEU A 59 -6.81 -5.24 1.36
C LEU A 59 -7.21 -6.05 2.60
N ALA A 60 -8.45 -5.87 3.05
CA ALA A 60 -9.14 -6.67 4.04
C ALA A 60 -10.61 -6.87 3.60
N PRO A 61 -11.37 -7.81 4.19
CA PRO A 61 -12.73 -8.15 3.73
C PRO A 61 -13.66 -6.95 3.54
N HIS A 62 -13.57 -5.93 4.40
CA HIS A 62 -14.42 -4.74 4.35
C HIS A 62 -13.68 -3.45 3.96
N PHE A 63 -12.43 -3.56 3.50
CA PHE A 63 -11.61 -2.40 3.15
C PHE A 63 -10.95 -2.61 1.78
N GLY A 64 -11.43 -1.85 0.80
CA GLY A 64 -10.86 -1.75 -0.54
C GLY A 64 -9.65 -0.82 -0.58
N LEU A 65 -8.78 -1.03 -1.56
CA LEU A 65 -7.58 -0.21 -1.73
C LEU A 65 -7.94 1.25 -2.04
N ASN A 66 -9.04 1.50 -2.78
CA ASN A 66 -9.54 2.83 -3.09
C ASN A 66 -9.82 3.70 -1.85
N GLU A 67 -10.17 3.10 -0.70
CA GLU A 67 -10.50 3.83 0.52
C GLU A 67 -9.27 4.45 1.19
N PHE A 68 -8.07 3.96 0.87
CA PHE A 68 -6.81 4.47 1.40
C PHE A 68 -6.13 5.49 0.48
N ILE A 69 -6.70 5.76 -0.69
CA ILE A 69 -6.11 6.64 -1.67
C ILE A 69 -6.82 7.99 -1.62
N LEU A 70 -6.07 9.05 -1.30
CA LEU A 70 -6.59 10.41 -1.35
C LEU A 70 -6.98 10.83 -2.77
N VAL A 71 -8.16 11.40 -2.94
CA VAL A 71 -8.56 12.07 -4.18
C VAL A 71 -8.79 13.53 -3.87
N ASP A 72 -7.72 14.32 -3.86
CA ASP A 72 -7.81 15.76 -3.64
C ASP A 72 -6.86 16.57 -4.55
N LEU A 73 -7.07 17.89 -4.57
CA LEU A 73 -6.29 18.86 -5.36
C LEU A 73 -4.98 19.29 -4.67
N ARG A 74 -4.68 18.74 -3.49
CA ARG A 74 -3.48 19.04 -2.69
C ARG A 74 -2.35 18.06 -2.98
N GLU A 75 -2.66 16.92 -3.60
CA GLU A 75 -1.70 15.97 -4.14
C GLU A 75 -0.96 16.52 -5.37
N ALA A 76 0.27 16.06 -5.63
CA ALA A 76 1.00 16.41 -6.84
C ALA A 76 0.28 15.89 -8.10
N GLN A 77 0.22 16.70 -9.18
CA GLN A 77 -0.56 16.40 -10.39
C GLN A 77 -0.25 15.01 -10.97
N ARG A 78 1.02 14.61 -10.98
CA ARG A 78 1.47 13.29 -11.46
C ARG A 78 0.90 12.12 -10.65
N LEU A 79 0.66 12.32 -9.35
CA LEU A 79 0.13 11.32 -8.41
C LEU A 79 -1.40 11.35 -8.31
N GLN A 80 -2.06 12.35 -8.89
CA GLN A 80 -3.51 12.38 -9.07
C GLN A 80 -3.97 11.45 -10.20
N GLN A 81 -3.06 11.07 -11.10
CA GLN A 81 -3.33 10.21 -12.26
C GLN A 81 -2.86 8.78 -12.01
N PHE A 82 -3.53 7.82 -12.65
CA PHE A 82 -3.10 6.43 -12.63
C PHE A 82 -1.91 6.21 -13.60
N PRO A 83 -0.94 5.34 -13.27
CA PRO A 83 -0.90 4.50 -12.07
C PRO A 83 -0.61 5.30 -10.79
N ARG A 84 -1.27 4.90 -9.69
CA ARG A 84 -1.09 5.45 -8.35
C ARG A 84 -0.31 4.48 -7.47
N TYR A 85 0.29 5.00 -6.40
CA TYR A 85 1.20 4.24 -5.54
C TYR A 85 0.84 4.41 -4.08
N VAL A 86 0.73 3.31 -3.34
CA VAL A 86 0.46 3.30 -1.88
C VAL A 86 1.49 2.41 -1.19
N PRO A 87 2.10 2.82 -0.06
CA PRO A 87 3.07 2.02 0.65
C PRO A 87 2.55 0.61 0.99
N CYS A 88 3.43 -0.39 0.94
CA CYS A 88 3.03 -1.78 1.22
C CYS A 88 2.47 -1.99 2.64
N ALA A 89 2.85 -1.14 3.59
CA ALA A 89 2.38 -1.18 4.97
C ALA A 89 0.86 -0.96 5.12
N VAL A 90 0.19 -0.41 4.11
CA VAL A 90 -1.28 -0.19 4.11
C VAL A 90 -2.08 -1.47 4.37
N ARG A 91 -1.53 -2.65 4.05
CA ARG A 91 -2.21 -3.93 4.36
C ARG A 91 -2.28 -4.22 5.85
N ILE A 92 -1.30 -3.77 6.62
CA ILE A 92 -1.30 -3.91 8.08
C ILE A 92 -2.37 -2.98 8.66
N LEU A 93 -2.43 -1.73 8.20
CA LEU A 93 -3.49 -0.80 8.58
C LEU A 93 -4.88 -1.35 8.24
N ALA A 94 -5.09 -1.86 7.02
CA ALA A 94 -6.36 -2.44 6.62
C ALA A 94 -6.76 -3.66 7.47
N PHE A 95 -5.78 -4.47 7.89
CA PHE A 95 -6.01 -5.55 8.84
C PHE A 95 -6.42 -5.02 10.21
N CYS A 96 -5.70 -4.04 10.77
CA CYS A 96 -6.07 -3.42 12.05
C CYS A 96 -7.46 -2.77 12.00
N LEU A 97 -7.82 -2.09 10.91
CA LEU A 97 -9.15 -1.54 10.70
C LEU A 97 -10.23 -2.62 10.59
N GLN A 98 -9.91 -3.79 10.05
CA GLN A 98 -10.82 -4.94 10.04
C GLN A 98 -11.08 -5.48 11.45
N GLN A 99 -10.05 -5.50 12.30
CA GLN A 99 -10.20 -5.86 13.71
C GLN A 99 -10.99 -4.80 14.46
N PHE A 100 -10.69 -3.51 14.24
CA PHE A 100 -11.45 -2.39 14.80
C PHE A 100 -12.93 -2.49 14.45
N ARG A 101 -13.24 -2.71 13.16
CA ARG A 101 -14.59 -2.93 12.66
C ARG A 101 -15.30 -4.08 13.38
N ALA A 102 -14.59 -5.18 13.66
CA ALA A 102 -15.14 -6.31 14.39
C ALA A 102 -15.43 -5.94 15.85
N SER A 103 -14.51 -5.25 16.53
CA SER A 103 -14.66 -4.81 17.91
C SER A 103 -15.81 -3.80 18.10
N VAL A 104 -15.99 -2.86 17.18
CA VAL A 104 -17.12 -1.92 17.24
C VAL A 104 -18.46 -2.55 16.83
N GLY A 105 -18.45 -3.71 16.15
CA GLY A 105 -19.65 -4.41 15.70
C GLY A 105 -20.46 -3.66 14.62
N ALA A 106 -19.83 -2.74 13.88
CA ALA A 106 -20.49 -1.86 12.91
C ALA A 106 -19.58 -1.55 11.71
N SER A 107 -20.13 -0.96 10.64
CA SER A 107 -19.32 -0.50 9.50
C SER A 107 -18.40 0.65 9.90
N VAL A 108 -17.16 0.68 9.42
CA VAL A 108 -16.20 1.78 9.65
C VAL A 108 -15.94 2.45 8.30
N HIS A 109 -16.03 3.78 8.23
CA HIS A 109 -15.87 4.55 6.99
C HIS A 109 -14.70 5.53 7.11
N ILE A 110 -13.73 5.38 6.22
CA ILE A 110 -12.55 6.25 6.13
C ILE A 110 -12.93 7.54 5.39
N ALA A 111 -12.44 8.68 5.86
CA ALA A 111 -12.62 9.96 5.19
C ALA A 111 -11.87 9.97 3.85
N VAL A 112 -12.42 10.65 2.84
CA VAL A 112 -11.83 10.71 1.48
C VAL A 112 -10.42 11.33 1.50
N ASN A 113 -10.16 12.23 2.45
CA ASN A 113 -8.87 12.87 2.70
C ASN A 113 -8.06 12.20 3.85
N GLY A 114 -8.54 11.06 4.33
CA GLY A 114 -8.10 10.42 5.57
C GLY A 114 -7.10 9.28 5.41
N GLY A 115 -6.82 8.81 4.20
CA GLY A 115 -5.87 7.71 3.94
C GLY A 115 -4.41 8.14 3.75
N TYR A 116 -3.70 7.44 2.85
CA TYR A 116 -2.31 7.69 2.53
C TYR A 116 -2.09 9.05 1.83
N ARG A 117 -1.16 9.84 2.37
CA ARG A 117 -0.71 11.14 1.81
C ARG A 117 0.70 10.97 1.25
N SER A 118 0.94 11.29 -0.02
CA SER A 118 2.31 11.19 -0.54
C SER A 118 3.26 12.16 0.19
N PRO A 119 4.59 11.89 0.20
CA PRO A 119 5.58 12.83 0.74
C PRO A 119 5.68 14.19 0.04
N SER A 120 5.00 14.34 -1.10
CA SER A 120 4.86 15.59 -1.85
C SER A 120 3.52 16.29 -1.64
N HIS A 121 2.58 15.64 -0.96
CA HIS A 121 1.26 16.17 -0.66
C HIS A 121 1.37 17.45 0.20
N LYS A 122 0.60 18.49 -0.10
CA LYS A 122 0.73 19.80 0.60
C LYS A 122 0.42 19.75 2.11
N MET A 123 -0.30 18.73 2.57
CA MET A 123 -0.55 18.47 3.99
C MET A 123 0.39 17.45 4.63
N ALA A 124 1.29 16.84 3.86
CA ALA A 124 2.31 15.94 4.39
C ALA A 124 3.46 16.76 5.01
N ILE A 125 3.16 17.41 6.12
CA ILE A 125 4.11 18.19 6.92
C ILE A 125 4.64 17.33 8.07
N ASN A 126 5.87 17.59 8.50
CA ASN A 126 6.46 16.98 9.71
C ASN A 126 6.33 15.45 9.78
N GLY A 127 6.51 14.74 8.66
CA GLY A 127 6.68 13.29 8.68
C GLY A 127 5.52 12.54 9.35
N THR A 128 4.26 12.81 9.02
CA THR A 128 3.12 12.10 9.66
C THR A 128 3.00 10.64 9.22
N PRO A 129 2.41 9.75 10.04
CA PRO A 129 2.18 8.34 9.67
C PRO A 129 1.31 8.15 8.41
N HIS A 130 0.52 9.15 7.99
CA HIS A 130 -0.14 9.12 6.67
C HIS A 130 0.85 8.96 5.51
N MET A 131 2.10 9.43 5.65
CA MET A 131 3.17 9.26 4.65
C MET A 131 3.69 7.81 4.57
N TRP A 132 3.40 6.99 5.57
CA TRP A 132 3.72 5.56 5.60
C TRP A 132 2.54 4.68 5.16
N GLY A 133 1.37 5.27 4.93
CA GLY A 133 0.15 4.52 4.64
C GLY A 133 -0.33 3.73 5.85
N THR A 134 0.01 4.19 7.05
CA THR A 134 -0.24 3.53 8.34
C THR A 134 -1.16 4.35 9.25
N ALA A 135 -1.77 5.41 8.73
CA ALA A 135 -2.82 6.18 9.39
C ALA A 135 -4.10 6.23 8.55
N ALA A 136 -5.24 6.30 9.25
CA ALA A 136 -6.55 6.54 8.67
C ALA A 136 -7.37 7.51 9.54
N ASP A 137 -7.99 8.50 8.90
CA ASP A 137 -9.01 9.36 9.53
C ASP A 137 -10.39 8.73 9.29
N ILE A 138 -11.07 8.32 10.36
CA ILE A 138 -12.38 7.67 10.33
C ILE A 138 -13.44 8.70 10.73
N TYR A 139 -14.40 8.99 9.85
CA TYR A 139 -15.42 10.02 10.10
C TYR A 139 -16.78 9.45 10.49
N ARG A 140 -17.00 8.14 10.29
CA ARG A 140 -18.29 7.51 10.55
C ARG A 140 -18.15 6.03 10.95
N ILE A 141 -18.91 5.65 11.99
CA ILE A 141 -19.04 4.27 12.46
C ILE A 141 -20.52 3.91 12.55
N GLY A 142 -20.95 2.92 11.77
CA GLY A 142 -22.35 2.54 11.60
C GLY A 142 -23.21 3.74 11.16
N PRO A 143 -24.27 4.08 11.90
CA PRO A 143 -25.06 5.29 11.64
C PRO A 143 -24.44 6.58 12.20
N ASN A 144 -23.40 6.49 13.03
CA ASN A 144 -22.86 7.63 13.79
C ASN A 144 -21.80 8.37 12.97
N ILE A 145 -22.09 9.61 12.61
CA ILE A 145 -21.07 10.56 12.13
C ILE A 145 -20.33 11.11 13.36
N LEU A 146 -19.01 11.06 13.35
CA LEU A 146 -18.17 11.41 14.49
C LEU A 146 -18.01 12.93 14.56
N LYS A 147 -18.78 13.59 15.43
CA LYS A 147 -18.82 15.06 15.58
C LYS A 147 -18.92 15.52 17.03
N THR A 148 -18.91 14.59 17.97
CA THR A 148 -19.03 14.88 19.40
C THR A 148 -17.89 14.22 20.15
N LYS A 149 -17.47 14.88 21.23
CA LYS A 149 -16.46 14.38 22.13
C LYS A 149 -16.77 12.97 22.62
N GLU A 150 -17.99 12.74 23.07
CA GLU A 150 -18.43 11.47 23.64
C GLU A 150 -18.34 10.32 22.63
N ALA A 151 -18.66 10.59 21.36
CA ALA A 151 -18.57 9.58 20.32
C ALA A 151 -17.11 9.28 19.96
N ILE A 152 -16.29 10.32 19.80
CA ILE A 152 -14.88 10.18 19.43
C ILE A 152 -14.10 9.46 20.54
N GLU A 153 -14.23 9.91 21.80
CA GLU A 153 -13.55 9.29 22.93
C GLU A 153 -13.95 7.83 23.13
N ARG A 154 -15.25 7.50 23.03
CA ARG A 154 -15.72 6.11 23.13
C ARG A 154 -15.04 5.20 22.12
N PHE A 155 -14.93 5.64 20.86
CA PHE A 155 -14.37 4.80 19.82
C PHE A 155 -12.84 4.83 19.81
N ASN A 156 -12.21 5.89 20.34
CA ASN A 156 -10.78 5.91 20.66
C ASN A 156 -10.43 4.84 21.69
N GLU A 157 -11.20 4.70 22.77
CA GLU A 157 -11.02 3.64 23.77
C GLU A 157 -11.06 2.25 23.13
N ILE A 158 -12.07 1.98 22.30
CA ILE A 158 -12.19 0.69 21.59
C ILE A 158 -11.01 0.45 20.63
N ALA A 159 -10.47 1.50 20.00
CA ALA A 159 -9.32 1.38 19.12
C ALA A 159 -8.03 1.06 19.90
N LEU A 160 -7.83 1.70 21.05
CA LEU A 160 -6.69 1.46 21.94
C LEU A 160 -6.70 0.04 22.52
N ASP A 161 -7.89 -0.54 22.74
CA ASP A 161 -8.04 -1.93 23.21
C ASP A 161 -7.61 -2.99 22.18
N LEU A 162 -7.31 -2.61 20.93
CA LEU A 162 -6.93 -3.56 19.88
C LEU A 162 -5.50 -4.08 20.01
N SER A 163 -4.55 -3.19 20.34
CA SER A 163 -3.12 -3.48 20.47
C SER A 163 -2.40 -2.29 21.09
N ASP A 164 -1.31 -2.55 21.82
CA ASP A 164 -0.41 -1.52 22.34
C ASP A 164 0.28 -0.69 21.24
N ASP A 165 0.29 -1.21 20.01
CA ASP A 165 0.87 -0.53 18.83
C ASP A 165 -0.11 0.43 18.14
N VAL A 166 -1.39 0.44 18.54
CA VAL A 166 -2.39 1.36 17.97
C VAL A 166 -2.34 2.69 18.70
N MET A 167 -2.20 3.76 17.93
CA MET A 167 -2.27 5.13 18.42
C MET A 167 -3.54 5.80 17.91
N VAL A 168 -4.11 6.67 18.75
CA VAL A 168 -5.21 7.56 18.35
C VAL A 168 -4.95 8.98 18.84
N MET A 169 -5.44 9.98 18.11
CA MET A 169 -5.44 11.36 18.60
C MET A 169 -6.58 11.56 19.62
N PRO A 170 -6.33 12.27 20.73
CA PRO A 170 -7.39 12.64 21.66
C PRO A 170 -8.39 13.60 21.01
N TYR A 171 -9.57 13.73 21.64
CA TYR A 171 -10.53 14.75 21.23
C TYR A 171 -10.01 16.15 21.58
N GLY A 172 -10.09 17.07 20.62
CA GLY A 172 -9.70 18.47 20.80
C GLY A 172 -9.65 19.22 19.47
N HIS A 173 -9.27 20.48 19.54
CA HIS A 173 -9.35 21.41 18.40
C HIS A 173 -7.97 21.84 17.88
N GLU A 174 -6.89 21.32 18.46
CA GLU A 174 -5.53 21.65 18.03
C GLU A 174 -5.11 20.82 16.82
N THR A 175 -4.93 21.49 15.67
CA THR A 175 -4.60 20.83 14.40
C THR A 175 -3.28 20.04 14.52
N GLY A 176 -3.36 18.73 14.25
CA GLY A 176 -2.21 17.84 14.24
C GLY A 176 -1.81 17.30 15.62
N GLN A 177 -2.53 17.67 16.68
CA GLN A 177 -2.43 17.06 18.00
C GLN A 177 -3.73 16.33 18.35
N ASP A 178 -4.86 16.91 17.98
CA ASP A 178 -6.19 16.44 18.32
C ASP A 178 -7.08 16.26 17.08
N ALA A 179 -8.22 15.60 17.28
CA ALA A 179 -9.30 15.50 16.28
C ALA A 179 -10.68 15.76 16.90
N ASP A 180 -11.52 16.60 16.27
CA ASP A 180 -12.87 16.95 16.74
C ASP A 180 -14.01 16.49 15.80
N ASP A 181 -13.69 16.03 14.60
CA ASP A 181 -14.64 15.60 13.57
C ASP A 181 -14.34 14.21 12.97
N HIS A 182 -13.37 13.50 13.55
CA HIS A 182 -12.99 12.15 13.17
C HIS A 182 -12.21 11.46 14.29
N ILE A 183 -11.96 10.17 14.12
CA ILE A 183 -10.92 9.44 14.85
C ILE A 183 -9.71 9.36 13.93
N HIS A 184 -8.57 9.85 14.39
CA HIS A 184 -7.28 9.54 13.79
C HIS A 184 -6.78 8.24 14.40
N LEU A 185 -6.56 7.21 13.58
CA LEU A 185 -5.98 5.93 14.00
C LEU A 185 -4.70 5.69 13.21
N ASP A 186 -3.59 5.40 13.90
CA ASP A 186 -2.33 5.07 13.26
C ASP A 186 -1.54 3.96 13.95
N LEU A 187 -0.57 3.40 13.22
CA LEU A 187 0.35 2.34 13.67
C LEU A 187 1.81 2.83 13.75
N GLY A 188 2.03 4.13 13.76
CA GLY A 188 3.36 4.73 13.66
C GLY A 188 4.05 4.52 12.30
N TYR A 189 5.37 4.48 12.31
CA TYR A 189 6.24 4.56 11.12
C TYR A 189 6.60 3.19 10.52
N VAL A 190 5.62 2.30 10.36
CA VAL A 190 5.86 0.94 9.86
C VAL A 190 6.22 0.96 8.38
N THR A 191 7.33 0.29 8.05
CA THR A 191 7.72 0.01 6.65
C THR A 191 7.68 -1.49 6.41
N VAL A 192 7.28 -1.90 5.21
CA VAL A 192 7.20 -3.31 4.81
C VAL A 192 8.11 -3.53 3.61
N ILE A 193 9.04 -4.46 3.76
CA ILE A 193 9.86 -5.00 2.69
C ILE A 193 9.21 -6.30 2.22
N PRO A 194 8.73 -6.39 0.98
CA PRO A 194 8.13 -7.60 0.45
C PRO A 194 9.14 -8.75 0.44
N ARG A 195 8.71 -9.94 0.90
CA ARG A 195 9.57 -11.14 1.08
C ARG A 195 10.43 -11.53 -0.12
N GLU A 196 9.94 -11.27 -1.33
CA GLU A 196 10.58 -11.69 -2.59
C GLU A 196 11.55 -10.64 -3.15
N ILE A 197 11.79 -9.54 -2.43
CA ILE A 197 12.67 -8.46 -2.85
C ILE A 197 13.94 -8.47 -1.99
N SER A 198 15.09 -8.42 -2.64
CA SER A 198 16.37 -8.12 -1.97
C SER A 198 16.62 -6.61 -1.98
N GLU A 199 17.06 -6.10 -0.83
CA GLU A 199 17.49 -4.71 -0.66
C GLU A 199 18.94 -4.46 -1.13
N ASP A 200 19.66 -5.51 -1.58
CA ASP A 200 21.03 -5.41 -2.12
C ASP A 200 21.12 -4.48 -3.36
N ARG A 201 19.96 -4.11 -3.93
CA ARG A 201 19.80 -3.00 -4.87
C ARG A 201 20.08 -1.67 -4.16
N MET A 202 21.36 -1.37 -3.93
CA MET A 202 21.86 -0.07 -3.48
C MET A 202 21.40 1.03 -4.44
N GLU A 203 20.57 1.96 -3.96
CA GLU A 203 20.22 3.36 -4.34
C GLU A 203 20.40 3.89 -5.80
N ILE A 204 20.79 3.06 -6.78
CA ILE A 204 21.21 3.43 -8.13
C ILE A 204 20.34 2.66 -9.14
N PRO A 205 19.69 3.34 -10.12
CA PRO A 205 18.91 2.68 -11.17
C PRO A 205 19.78 1.67 -11.95
N GLN A 206 19.36 0.41 -12.08
CA GLN A 206 20.04 -0.57 -12.93
C GLN A 206 19.42 -0.63 -14.32
N GLU A 207 20.19 -0.31 -15.35
CA GLU A 207 19.72 -0.32 -16.74
C GLU A 207 19.63 -1.74 -17.36
N THR A 208 20.10 -2.81 -16.72
CA THR A 208 20.42 -4.06 -17.46
C THR A 208 20.19 -5.42 -16.79
N ARG A 209 19.43 -5.55 -15.69
CA ARG A 209 19.09 -6.87 -15.10
C ARG A 209 17.59 -7.13 -15.01
N PRO A 210 17.12 -8.39 -15.15
CA PRO A 210 15.69 -8.71 -15.19
C PRO A 210 14.99 -8.26 -13.90
N ARG A 211 13.81 -7.66 -14.07
CA ARG A 211 13.17 -6.78 -13.08
C ARG A 211 12.58 -7.56 -11.91
N PHE A 212 12.24 -8.85 -12.10
CA PHE A 212 11.70 -9.73 -11.06
C PHE A 212 12.05 -11.21 -11.28
N ALA A 213 12.15 -11.99 -10.20
CA ALA A 213 12.40 -13.44 -10.25
C ALA A 213 11.32 -14.24 -11.02
N PHE A 214 10.11 -13.70 -11.18
CA PHE A 214 9.05 -14.33 -11.98
C PHE A 214 9.25 -14.18 -13.50
N GLU A 215 9.99 -13.16 -13.97
CA GLU A 215 10.34 -13.03 -15.39
C GLU A 215 11.28 -14.15 -15.83
N GLU A 216 12.17 -14.58 -14.93
CA GLU A 216 13.03 -15.74 -15.12
C GLU A 216 12.23 -17.04 -15.21
N ARG A 217 11.25 -17.26 -14.31
CA ARG A 217 10.37 -18.45 -14.36
C ARG A 217 9.58 -18.52 -15.67
N ARG A 218 8.93 -17.43 -16.11
CA ARG A 218 8.20 -17.40 -17.39
C ARG A 218 9.10 -17.60 -18.62
N ARG A 219 10.34 -17.09 -18.60
CA ARG A 219 11.32 -17.37 -19.67
C ARG A 219 11.74 -18.83 -19.69
N ARG A 220 11.87 -19.47 -18.54
CA ARG A 220 12.21 -20.89 -18.41
C ARG A 220 11.06 -21.78 -18.86
N ASP A 221 9.82 -21.44 -18.51
CA ASP A 221 8.63 -22.19 -18.91
C ASP A 221 8.36 -22.09 -20.43
N ARG A 222 8.74 -20.97 -21.06
CA ARG A 222 8.74 -20.82 -22.54
C ARG A 222 9.86 -21.58 -23.24
N ARG A 223 10.85 -22.11 -22.50
CA ARG A 223 12.01 -22.87 -23.01
C ARG A 223 11.97 -24.35 -22.57
N ALA A 224 10.79 -24.94 -22.44
CA ALA A 224 10.63 -26.40 -22.35
C ALA A 224 10.59 -27.04 -23.77
N PRO A 225 11.02 -28.30 -23.92
CA PRO A 225 11.72 -28.78 -25.13
C PRO A 225 10.80 -29.03 -26.33
N GLN A 226 11.37 -28.83 -27.53
CA GLN A 226 10.77 -29.28 -28.79
C GLN A 226 10.49 -30.79 -28.73
N PRO A 227 9.36 -31.28 -29.27
CA PRO A 227 9.13 -32.71 -29.39
C PRO A 227 10.21 -33.35 -30.26
N ALA A 228 10.68 -34.52 -29.84
CA ALA A 228 11.69 -35.31 -30.54
C ALA A 228 11.30 -35.48 -32.01
N ALA A 229 12.20 -35.08 -32.90
CA ALA A 229 12.05 -35.30 -34.33
C ALA A 229 11.88 -36.80 -34.59
N GLU A 230 10.84 -37.12 -35.37
CA GLU A 230 10.49 -38.47 -35.82
C GLU A 230 11.70 -39.18 -36.43
N MET A 231 11.91 -40.42 -35.99
CA MET A 231 12.84 -41.35 -36.63
C MET A 231 12.37 -41.63 -38.06
N ALA A 232 13.16 -41.17 -39.04
CA ALA A 232 12.97 -41.57 -40.43
C ALA A 232 13.30 -43.07 -40.60
N PRO A 233 12.53 -43.82 -41.41
CA PRO A 233 12.74 -45.25 -41.57
C PRO A 233 13.98 -45.55 -42.39
N THR A 234 14.75 -46.54 -41.91
CA THR A 234 15.88 -47.17 -42.59
C THR A 234 15.40 -47.96 -43.80
N GLY A 235 15.55 -47.38 -45.00
CA GLY A 235 15.35 -48.05 -46.28
C GLY A 235 16.65 -48.60 -46.86
N THR A 236 16.92 -49.87 -46.56
CA THR A 236 17.55 -50.93 -47.38
C THR A 236 18.51 -50.56 -48.53
N GLU A 237 19.76 -51.02 -48.43
CA GLU A 237 20.68 -51.28 -49.55
C GLU A 237 20.46 -52.67 -50.18
N LYS A 238 20.52 -52.69 -51.54
CA LYS A 238 21.11 -53.70 -52.48
C LYS A 238 20.39 -55.04 -52.75
N PRO A 239 20.73 -55.79 -53.84
CA PRO A 239 21.70 -55.62 -54.95
C PRO A 239 21.01 -55.75 -56.37
N GLN A 240 21.59 -55.67 -57.58
CA GLN A 240 22.90 -55.84 -58.22
C GLN A 240 23.03 -54.81 -59.36
#